data_AF-A0A1V2Q8E0-F1
#
_entry.id   AF-A0A1V2Q8E0-F1
#
_cell.length_a   1.000
_cell.length_b   1.000
_cell.length_c   1.000
_cell.angle_alpha   90.00
_cell.angle_beta   90.00
_cell.angle_gamma   90.00
#
_symmetry.space_group_name_H-M   'P 1'
#
loop_
_entity.id
_entity.type
_entity.pdbx_description
1 polymer ?
#
loop_
_entity_poly.entity_id
_entity_poly.type
_entity_poly.pdbx_seq_one_letter_code
_entity_poly.pdbx_strand_id
1 'polypeptide(L)'
;MVARIELLAARFVARTPVDELADGGGTDMRVGINAALSTPGRPQLVIVLTDGHTPWPDENPACRMIAGLVGDRPPQPPAWVEAVRIR
;
A
#
# COMPACT_ATOMS: atom_id res chain seq x y z
N MET A 1 10.18 6.04 14.24
CA MET A 1 8.72 6.10 14.52
C MET A 1 8.06 5.19 13.50
N VAL A 2 7.71 3.96 13.91
CA VAL A 2 7.22 2.92 12.99
C VAL A 2 5.73 3.13 12.80
N ALA A 3 5.28 3.35 11.56
CA ALA A 3 3.86 3.44 11.26
C ALA A 3 3.23 2.05 11.42
N ARG A 4 2.31 1.92 12.37
CA ARG A 4 1.49 0.71 12.54
C ARG A 4 0.48 0.68 11.39
N ILE A 5 0.56 -0.32 10.52
CA ILE A 5 -0.38 -0.50 9.40
C ILE A 5 -1.54 -1.38 9.89
N GLU A 6 -2.68 -0.76 10.17
CA GLU A 6 -3.97 -1.45 10.38
C GLU A 6 -4.73 -1.41 9.05
N LEU A 7 -4.94 -2.56 8.41
CA LEU A 7 -5.76 -2.66 7.21
C LEU A 7 -7.23 -2.82 7.64
N LEU A 8 -8.03 -1.76 7.67
CA LEU A 8 -9.48 -1.90 7.93
C LEU A 8 -10.17 -2.33 6.64
N ALA A 9 -10.79 -3.51 6.63
CA ALA A 9 -11.30 -4.10 5.41
C ALA A 9 -12.82 -4.16 5.32
N ALA A 10 -13.36 -3.63 4.22
CA ALA A 10 -14.28 -4.44 3.42
C ALA A 10 -13.47 -5.64 2.88
N ARG A 11 -13.62 -6.81 3.52
CA ARG A 11 -12.91 -8.09 3.30
C ARG A 11 -11.38 -8.00 3.23
N PHE A 12 -10.72 -8.34 4.34
CA PHE A 12 -9.27 -8.23 4.54
C PHE A 12 -8.55 -9.28 3.71
N VAL A 13 -7.74 -8.84 2.74
CA VAL A 13 -6.94 -9.74 1.93
C VAL A 13 -5.48 -9.45 2.21
N ALA A 14 -4.85 -10.43 2.87
CA ALA A 14 -3.44 -10.60 3.11
C ALA A 14 -2.76 -9.60 4.07
N ARG A 15 -2.20 -10.16 5.14
CA ARG A 15 -1.09 -9.60 5.92
C ARG A 15 0.18 -10.25 5.39
N THR A 16 1.08 -9.49 4.78
CA THR A 16 2.44 -9.98 4.50
C THR A 16 3.26 -9.80 5.78
N PRO A 17 3.83 -10.86 6.36
CA PRO A 17 4.79 -10.72 7.46
C PRO A 17 5.96 -9.85 7.00
N VAL A 18 6.33 -8.88 7.81
CA VAL A 18 7.56 -8.11 7.64
C VAL A 18 8.66 -8.95 8.26
N ASP A 19 9.32 -9.78 7.46
CA ASP A 19 10.57 -10.41 7.93
C ASP A 19 11.60 -9.30 8.13
N GLU A 20 12.31 -9.37 9.25
CA GLU A 20 13.11 -8.32 9.88
C GLU A 20 14.01 -7.54 8.89
N LEU A 21 13.58 -6.34 8.49
CA LEU A 21 14.45 -5.40 7.78
C LEU A 21 15.24 -4.61 8.82
N ALA A 22 16.43 -5.10 9.13
CA ALA A 22 17.38 -4.48 10.04
C ALA A 22 17.88 -3.09 9.57
N ASP A 23 17.55 -2.67 8.35
CA ASP A 23 18.17 -1.53 7.64
C ASP A 23 17.16 -0.59 6.94
N GLY A 24 15.85 -0.71 7.15
CA GLY A 24 14.89 0.27 6.65
C GLY A 24 14.70 0.29 5.12
N GLY A 25 15.06 -0.79 4.43
CA GLY A 25 15.03 -0.92 2.96
C GLY A 25 13.64 -0.90 2.28
N GLY A 26 12.56 -0.63 3.04
CA GLY A 26 11.19 -0.57 2.54
C GLY A 26 10.58 -1.94 2.25
N THR A 27 9.25 -1.98 2.14
CA THR A 27 8.49 -3.17 1.73
C THR A 27 8.07 -3.01 0.28
N ASP A 28 8.38 -4.00 -0.57
CA ASP A 28 7.91 -3.99 -1.96
C ASP A 28 6.40 -4.25 -2.00
N MET A 29 5.61 -3.17 -2.00
CA MET A 29 4.15 -3.26 -2.00
C MET A 29 3.58 -3.78 -3.32
N ARG A 30 4.37 -3.92 -4.40
CA ARG A 30 3.91 -4.59 -5.62
C ARG A 30 3.49 -6.03 -5.31
N VAL A 31 4.22 -6.71 -4.42
CA VAL A 31 3.90 -8.08 -3.98
C VAL A 31 2.54 -8.11 -3.26
N GLY A 32 2.34 -7.23 -2.28
CA GLY A 32 1.08 -7.15 -1.52
C GLY A 32 -0.12 -6.76 -2.39
N ILE A 33 0.07 -5.79 -3.29
CA ILE A 33 -0.97 -5.35 -4.24
C ILE A 33 -1.35 -6.49 -5.19
N ASN A 34 -0.37 -7.19 -5.77
CA ASN A 34 -0.64 -8.32 -6.67
C ASN A 34 -1.36 -9.47 -5.95
N ALA A 35 -0.99 -9.76 -4.70
CA ALA A 35 -1.70 -10.74 -3.87
C ALA A 35 -3.16 -10.32 -3.60
N ALA A 36 -3.39 -9.04 -3.29
CA ALA A 36 -4.73 -8.49 -3.09
C ALA A 36 -5.60 -8.61 -4.35
N LEU A 37 -5.05 -8.23 -5.50
CA LEU A 37 -5.72 -8.29 -6.80
C LEU A 37 -6.03 -9.72 -7.26
N SER A 38 -5.22 -10.70 -6.83
CA SER A 38 -5.38 -12.10 -7.21
C SER A 38 -6.43 -12.84 -6.39
N THR A 39 -7.02 -12.20 -5.38
CA THR A 39 -8.01 -12.87 -4.51
C THR A 39 -9.38 -13.01 -5.19
N PRO A 40 -10.08 -14.14 -5.02
CA PRO A 40 -11.44 -14.32 -5.52
C PRO A 40 -12.39 -13.21 -5.03
N GLY A 41 -13.15 -12.64 -5.96
CA GLY A 41 -13.99 -11.46 -5.71
C GLY A 41 -13.20 -10.15 -5.77
N ARG A 42 -12.24 -10.07 -6.72
CA ARG A 42 -11.32 -8.96 -7.02
C ARG A 42 -11.72 -7.63 -6.36
N PRO A 43 -10.83 -7.03 -5.55
CA PRO A 43 -11.17 -5.81 -4.82
C PRO A 43 -11.48 -4.67 -5.78
N GLN A 44 -12.49 -3.87 -5.44
CA GLN A 44 -12.80 -2.62 -6.15
C GLN A 44 -11.93 -1.46 -5.66
N LEU A 45 -11.35 -1.59 -4.47
CA LEU A 45 -10.52 -0.61 -3.80
C LEU A 45 -9.39 -1.31 -3.04
N VAL A 46 -8.17 -0.82 -3.21
CA VAL A 46 -7.00 -1.17 -2.40
C VAL A 46 -6.49 0.11 -1.72
N ILE A 47 -6.25 0.03 -0.41
CA ILE A 47 -5.67 1.12 0.38
C ILE A 47 -4.30 0.66 0.86
N VAL A 48 -3.27 1.45 0.55
CA VAL A 48 -1.89 1.22 0.97
C VAL A 48 -1.53 2.30 1.98
N LEU A 49 -1.22 1.92 3.22
CA LEU A 49 -0.68 2.84 4.22
C LEU A 49 0.85 2.82 4.13
N THR A 50 1.46 3.96 3.84
CA THR A 50 2.90 4.05 3.55
C THR A 50 3.46 5.43 3.85
N ASP A 51 4.76 5.53 4.13
CA ASP A 51 5.49 6.80 4.18
C ASP A 51 5.81 7.38 2.78
N GLY A 52 5.37 6.68 1.72
CA GLY A 52 5.50 7.05 0.32
C GLY A 52 6.72 6.45 -0.38
N HIS A 53 7.71 5.92 0.34
CA HIS A 53 8.87 5.24 -0.27
C HIS A 53 8.51 3.79 -0.59
N THR A 54 7.59 3.64 -1.55
CA THR A 54 6.97 2.38 -1.89
C THR A 54 7.02 2.17 -3.40
N PRO A 55 7.64 1.07 -3.88
CA PRO A 55 7.49 0.67 -5.26
C PRO A 55 6.00 0.41 -5.57
N TRP A 56 5.48 1.12 -6.57
CA TRP A 56 4.14 0.93 -7.10
C TRP A 56 4.18 0.03 -8.34
N PRO A 57 3.07 -0.65 -8.68
CA PRO A 57 2.91 -1.26 -10.00
C PRO A 57 3.23 -0.27 -11.12
N ASP A 58 3.85 -0.73 -12.21
CA ASP A 58 4.17 0.13 -13.36
C ASP A 58 2.89 0.58 -14.10
N GLU A 59 1.85 -0.26 -14.07
CA GLU A 59 0.57 -0.02 -14.72
C GLU A 59 -0.55 0.17 -13.70
N ASN A 60 -1.53 1.01 -14.05
CA ASN A 60 -2.72 1.23 -13.24
C ASN A 60 -3.57 -0.05 -13.15
N PRO A 61 -3.78 -0.63 -11.95
CA PRO A 61 -4.65 -1.78 -11.79
C PRO A 61 -6.11 -1.47 -12.13
N ALA A 62 -6.90 -2.50 -12.44
CA ALA A 62 -8.34 -2.36 -12.70
C ALA A 62 -9.19 -2.04 -11.45
N CYS A 63 -8.57 -1.67 -10.33
CA CYS A 63 -9.23 -1.28 -9.09
C CYS A 63 -8.80 0.13 -8.68
N ARG A 64 -9.60 0.81 -7.86
CA ARG A 64 -9.17 2.08 -7.27
C ARG A 64 -8.01 1.84 -6.31
N MET A 65 -7.03 2.74 -6.32
CA MET A 65 -5.87 2.71 -5.43
C MET A 65 -5.84 3.99 -4.60
N ILE A 66 -5.73 3.85 -3.27
CA ILE A 66 -5.53 4.97 -2.35
C ILE A 66 -4.22 4.75 -1.58
N ALA A 67 -3.33 5.73 -1.62
CA ALA A 67 -2.19 5.83 -0.72
C ALA A 67 -2.56 6.65 0.51
N GLY A 68 -2.67 6.00 1.66
CA GLY A 68 -2.69 6.67 2.97
C GLY A 68 -1.26 7.04 3.35
N LEU A 69 -0.86 8.26 3.03
CA LEU A 69 0.49 8.75 3.23
C LEU A 69 0.69 9.24 4.67
N VAL A 70 1.62 8.61 5.38
CA VAL A 70 2.05 8.99 6.73
C VAL A 70 3.39 9.73 6.69
N GLY A 71 3.68 10.52 7.72
CA GLY A 71 4.94 11.26 7.84
C GLY A 71 4.91 12.66 7.18
N ASP A 72 6.01 13.39 7.36
CA ASP A 72 6.03 14.85 7.13
C ASP A 72 5.96 15.24 5.65
N ARG A 73 6.74 14.54 4.80
CA ARG A 73 6.92 14.88 3.38
C ARG A 73 7.02 13.60 2.53
N PRO A 74 5.94 12.83 2.43
CA PRO A 74 5.92 11.65 1.57
C PRO A 74 6.08 12.07 0.09
N PRO A 75 6.85 11.33 -0.72
CA PRO A 75 6.87 11.54 -2.17
C PRO A 75 5.47 11.33 -2.77
N GLN A 76 5.24 11.96 -3.92
CA GLN A 76 3.97 11.81 -4.63
C GLN A 76 3.89 10.43 -5.30
N PRO A 77 2.80 9.66 -5.09
CA PRO A 77 2.61 8.39 -5.78
C PRO A 77 2.27 8.63 -7.27
N PRO A 78 2.22 7.57 -8.09
CA PRO A 78 1.76 7.68 -9.48
C PRO A 78 0.40 8.36 -9.60
N ALA A 79 0.16 9.06 -10.71
CA ALA A 79 -1.05 9.88 -10.89
C ALA A 79 -2.39 9.11 -10.82
N TRP A 80 -2.35 7.79 -11.02
CA TRP A 80 -3.52 6.91 -10.89
C TRP A 80 -3.81 6.45 -9.45
N VAL A 81 -2.94 6.82 -8.51
CA VAL A 81 -3.13 6.59 -7.07
C VAL A 81 -3.65 7.86 -6.42
N GLU A 82 -4.81 7.76 -5.77
CA GLU A 82 -5.32 8.85 -4.94
C GLU A 82 -4.50 8.95 -3.65
N ALA A 83 -3.93 10.12 -3.37
CA ALA A 83 -3.10 10.35 -2.19
C ALA A 83 -3.89 11.05 -1.07
N VAL A 84 -3.99 10.40 0.09
CA VAL A 84 -4.61 10.95 1.31
C VAL A 84 -3.54 11.09 2.39
N ARG A 85 -3.30 12.31 2.86
CA ARG A 85 -2.36 12.54 3.98
C ARG A 85 -3.04 12.23 5.31
N ILE A 86 -2.39 11.41 6.13
CA ILE A 86 -2.84 11.05 7.47
C ILE A 86 -2.01 11.87 8.47
N ARG A 87 -2.68 12.64 9.33
CA ARG A 87 -2.08 13.49 10.36
C ARG A 87 -2.39 12.96 11.76
#